data_AF-A0A4R2RJ23-F1
#
_entry.id   AF-A0A4R2RJ23-F1
#
_cell.length_a   1.000
_cell.length_b   1.000
_cell.length_c   1.000
_cell.angle_alpha   90.00
_cell.angle_beta   90.00
_cell.angle_gamma   90.00
#
_symmetry.space_group_name_H-M   'P 1'
#
loop_
_entity.id
_entity.type
_entity.pdbx_description
1 polymer ?
#
loop_
_entity_poly.entity_id
_entity_poly.type
_entity_poly.pdbx_seq_one_letter_code
_entity_poly.pdbx_strand_id
1 'polypeptide(L)' 'MQIMPKAVGLNVGGKVGVARFQDHISVAVFFGIGLLHLDEVAVGMGHRAAL' A
#
# COMPACT_ATOMS: atom_id res chain seq x y z
N MET A 1 -4.99 9.06 1.10
CA MET A 1 -5.00 7.81 1.89
C MET A 1 -5.84 6.77 1.16
N GLN A 2 -5.23 5.85 0.42
CA GLN A 2 -5.97 4.85 -0.37
C GLN A 2 -6.24 3.55 0.41
N ILE A 3 -5.38 3.21 1.39
CA ILE A 3 -5.48 1.96 2.16
C ILE A 3 -6.29 2.14 3.45
N MET A 4 -6.07 3.25 4.18
CA MET A 4 -6.63 3.46 5.52
C MET A 4 -8.15 3.33 5.62
N PRO A 5 -8.98 3.85 4.69
CA PRO A 5 -10.44 3.71 4.80
C PRO A 5 -10.93 2.26 4.91
N LYS A 6 -10.14 1.28 4.41
CA LYS A 6 -10.46 -0.14 4.47
C LYS A 6 -9.71 -0.89 5.57
N ALA A 7 -8.59 -0.37 6.06
CA ALA A 7 -7.65 -1.11 6.90
C ALA A 7 -7.72 -0.80 8.40
N VAL A 8 -8.43 0.26 8.81
CA VAL A 8 -8.49 0.66 10.23
C VAL A 8 -9.11 -0.46 11.07
N GLY A 9 -8.35 -0.97 12.05
CA GLY A 9 -8.80 -2.04 12.94
C GLY A 9 -8.74 -3.46 12.34
N LEU A 10 -8.15 -3.64 11.15
CA LEU A 10 -8.02 -4.93 10.46
C LEU A 10 -6.54 -5.28 10.21
N ASN A 11 -6.26 -6.57 9.98
CA ASN A 11 -4.95 -7.02 9.50
C ASN A 11 -4.82 -6.74 8.00
N VAL A 12 -3.57 -6.54 7.56
CA VAL A 12 -3.23 -6.35 6.15
C VAL A 12 -2.07 -7.25 5.75
N GLY A 13 -2.07 -7.74 4.52
CA GLY A 13 -0.97 -8.53 3.97
C GLY A 13 -0.96 -8.48 2.45
N GLY A 14 0.22 -8.58 1.82
CA GLY A 14 0.32 -8.58 0.36
C GLY A 14 1.71 -8.19 -0.15
N LYS A 15 1.74 -7.56 -1.33
CA LYS A 15 2.99 -7.20 -2.02
C LYS A 15 3.21 -5.69 -1.99
N VAL A 16 4.48 -5.31 -1.89
CA VAL A 16 4.95 -3.93 -1.99
C VAL A 16 5.97 -3.84 -3.12
N GLY A 17 5.70 -3.00 -4.10
CA GLY A 17 6.64 -2.61 -5.14
C GLY A 17 7.27 -1.27 -4.78
N VAL A 18 8.60 -1.19 -4.83
CA VAL A 18 9.35 0.05 -4.63
C VAL A 18 10.20 0.29 -5.86
N ALA A 19 10.08 1.49 -6.44
CA ALA A 19 10.92 1.95 -7.53
C ALA A 19 11.62 3.24 -7.12
N ARG A 20 12.92 3.32 -7.37
CA ARG A 20 13.72 4.53 -7.14
C ARG A 20 14.43 4.92 -8.42
N PHE A 21 14.36 6.20 -8.74
CA PHE A 21 15.17 6.82 -9.79
C PHE A 21 15.64 8.19 -9.32
N GLN A 22 16.96 8.36 -9.19
CA GLN A 22 17.54 9.58 -8.62
C GLN A 22 16.90 9.92 -7.25
N ASP A 23 16.34 11.11 -7.11
CA ASP A 23 15.68 11.62 -5.90
C ASP A 23 14.18 11.34 -5.84
N HIS A 24 13.68 10.59 -6.83
CA HIS A 24 12.33 10.10 -6.88
C HIS A 24 12.23 8.70 -6.28
N ILE A 25 11.25 8.51 -5.40
CA ILE A 25 10.86 7.21 -4.88
C ILE A 25 9.35 7.04 -5.04
N SER A 26 8.95 5.94 -5.68
CA SER A 26 7.57 5.50 -5.83
C SER A 26 7.36 4.20 -5.08
N VAL A 27 6.24 4.10 -4.37
CA VAL A 27 5.80 2.89 -3.69
C VAL A 27 4.42 2.53 -4.21
N ALA A 28 4.23 1.29 -4.60
CA ALA A 28 2.94 0.71 -4.96
C ALA A 28 2.65 -0.49 -4.05
N VAL A 29 1.42 -0.61 -3.57
CA VAL A 29 0.99 -1.69 -2.68
C VAL A 29 -0.25 -2.37 -3.23
N PHE A 30 -0.30 -3.69 -3.05
CA PHE A 30 -1.47 -4.52 -3.26
C PHE A 30 -1.67 -5.34 -1.99
N PHE A 31 -2.72 -5.06 -1.24
CA PHE A 31 -3.02 -5.72 0.04
C PHE A 31 -4.36 -6.43 -0.02
N GLY A 32 -4.37 -7.63 0.54
CA GLY A 32 -5.56 -8.20 1.15
C GLY A 32 -5.75 -7.60 2.55
N ILE A 33 -7.00 -7.43 2.98
CA ILE A 33 -7.40 -6.82 4.25
C ILE A 33 -8.49 -7.67 4.91
N GLY A 34 -8.38 -7.90 6.22
CA GLY A 34 -9.39 -8.61 7.02
C GLY A 34 -8.88 -8.99 8.41
N LEU A 35 -9.71 -9.63 9.24
CA LEU A 35 -9.30 -10.05 10.61
C LEU A 35 -8.58 -11.39 10.60
N LEU A 36 -9.16 -12.41 9.99
CA LEU A 36 -8.64 -13.79 9.96
C LEU A 36 -8.38 -14.26 8.53
N HIS A 37 -9.28 -13.90 7.62
CA HIS A 37 -9.16 -14.12 6.19
C HIS A 37 -9.13 -12.75 5.51
N LEU A 38 -8.21 -12.56 4.56
CA LEU A 38 -8.01 -11.30 3.86
C LEU A 38 -9.05 -11.14 2.73
N ASP A 39 -10.30 -10.99 3.13
CA ASP A 39 -11.47 -11.09 2.23
C ASP A 39 -11.72 -9.83 1.38
N GLU A 40 -11.03 -8.72 1.68
CA GLU A 40 -11.08 -7.50 0.89
C GLU A 40 -9.72 -7.17 0.26
N VAL A 41 -9.72 -6.46 -0.87
CA VAL A 41 -8.52 -5.99 -1.55
C VAL A 41 -8.47 -4.45 -1.57
N ALA A 42 -7.26 -3.92 -1.36
CA ALA A 42 -6.94 -2.52 -1.56
C ALA A 42 -5.63 -2.35 -2.33
N VAL A 43 -5.61 -1.35 -3.21
CA VAL A 43 -4.41 -0.92 -3.93
C VAL A 43 -4.08 0.51 -3.55
N GLY A 44 -2.79 0.81 -3.50
CA GLY A 44 -2.33 2.15 -3.16
C GLY A 44 -1.01 2.49 -3.83
N MET A 45 -0.79 3.76 -4.12
CA MET A 45 0.50 4.26 -4.58
C MET A 45 0.85 5.59 -3.92
N GLY A 46 2.14 5.84 -3.78
CA GLY A 46 2.69 7.10 -3.29
C GLY A 46 3.96 7.43 -4.05
N HIS A 47 4.16 8.72 -4.31
CA HIS A 47 5.38 9.23 -4.93
C HIS A 47 5.95 10.34 -4.05
N ARG A 48 7.25 10.28 -3.80
CA ARG A 48 8.02 11.36 -3.18
C ARG A 48 9.17 11.73 -4.11
N ALA A 49 9.23 13.00 -4.46
CA ALA A 49 10.38 13.60 -5.13
C ALA A 49 11.04 14.58 -4.15
N ALA A 50 12.36 14.57 -4.07
CA ALA A 50 13.16 15.66 -3.50
C ALA A 50 13.89 16.37 -4.65
N LEU A 51 14.08 17.69 -4.52
CA LEU A 51 14.87 18.51 -5.44
C LEU A 51 16.37 18.33 -5.20
#